data_AF-A0A958WWF5-F1
#
_entry.id   AF-A0A958WWF5-F1
#
_cell.length_a   1.000
_cell.length_b   1.000
_cell.length_c   1.000
_cell.angle_alpha   90.00
_cell.angle_beta   90.00
_cell.angle_gamma   90.00
#
_symmetry.space_group_name_H-M   'P 1'
#
loop_
_entity.id
_entity.type
_entity.pdbx_description
1 polymer ?
#
loop_
_entity_poly.entity_id
_entity_poly.type
_entity_poly.pdbx_seq_one_letter_code
_entity_poly.pdbx_strand_id
1 'polypeptide(L)'
;MPYRENNNQFMEPENSSPQSVADLAQWMKDHCFNFNHYSIGGNAIHEGYGIEKWGGLYIWYYSEKGRRDNLQYFQSEKDITEYAFGKITADIWARAHCIGLTKNAVKAGELAGILQSMGVEYKQDTIPEAGSEKPLILTYIFGCDVRKTETLKAIYFENILPVGHRI
;
A
#
# COMPACT_ATOMS: atom_id res chain seq x y z
N MET A 1 -5.32 10.35 -53.45
CA MET A 1 -6.46 9.67 -52.79
C MET A 1 -6.20 9.68 -51.30
N PRO A 2 -7.03 10.35 -50.47
CA PRO A 2 -6.87 10.33 -49.02
C PRO A 2 -7.68 9.15 -48.46
N TYR A 3 -7.10 8.39 -47.53
CA TYR A 3 -7.84 7.39 -46.77
C TYR A 3 -7.88 7.81 -45.29
N ARG A 4 -9.05 8.38 -44.96
CA ARG A 4 -9.86 8.19 -43.76
C ARG A 4 -9.23 8.46 -42.38
N GLU A 5 -9.77 9.51 -41.78
CA GLU A 5 -10.02 9.70 -40.36
C GLU A 5 -10.40 8.38 -39.67
N ASN A 6 -9.67 8.04 -38.60
CA ASN A 6 -10.14 7.12 -37.59
C ASN A 6 -10.09 7.85 -36.25
N ASN A 7 -11.25 8.41 -35.91
CA ASN A 7 -11.82 8.58 -34.58
C ASN A 7 -10.97 8.02 -33.42
N ASN A 8 -10.13 8.85 -32.82
CA ASN A 8 -9.70 8.63 -31.44
C ASN A 8 -10.85 9.06 -30.51
N GLN A 9 -11.86 8.20 -30.43
CA GLN A 9 -12.89 8.23 -29.41
C GLN A 9 -12.47 7.29 -28.26
N PHE A 10 -11.36 7.62 -27.60
CA PHE A 10 -10.94 7.07 -26.31
C PHE A 10 -10.11 8.14 -25.58
N MET A 11 -10.75 9.26 -25.23
CA MET A 11 -10.31 10.01 -24.05
C MET A 11 -11.22 9.55 -22.92
N GLU A 12 -10.76 8.58 -22.12
CA GLU A 12 -11.41 8.30 -20.85
C GLU A 12 -11.24 9.53 -19.95
N PRO A 13 -12.32 10.07 -19.34
CA PRO A 13 -12.21 11.22 -18.47
C PRO A 13 -11.87 10.74 -17.06
N GLU A 14 -10.67 10.20 -16.84
CA GLU A 14 -10.24 9.81 -15.50
C GLU A 14 -9.07 10.65 -15.03
N ASN A 15 -9.37 11.84 -14.51
CA ASN A 15 -8.40 12.65 -13.75
C ASN A 15 -9.10 13.66 -12.82
N SER A 16 -10.24 13.31 -12.23
CA SER A 16 -10.73 14.05 -11.07
C SER A 16 -10.17 13.40 -9.81
N SER A 17 -9.48 14.18 -8.97
CA SER A 17 -9.11 13.74 -7.62
C SER A 17 -10.35 13.26 -6.87
N PRO A 18 -10.22 12.27 -5.96
CA PRO A 18 -11.35 11.87 -5.12
C PRO A 18 -11.92 13.07 -4.35
N GLN A 19 -13.25 13.15 -4.24
CA GLN A 19 -13.93 14.34 -3.67
C GLN A 19 -14.33 14.17 -2.20
N SER A 20 -14.28 12.94 -1.69
CA SER A 20 -14.54 12.60 -0.30
C SER A 20 -13.54 11.57 0.22
N VAL A 21 -13.46 11.41 1.55
CA VAL A 21 -12.61 10.37 2.18
C VAL A 21 -13.07 8.97 1.75
N ALA A 22 -14.38 8.78 1.55
CA ALA A 22 -14.95 7.53 1.06
C ALA A 22 -14.52 7.24 -0.38
N ASP A 23 -14.57 8.24 -1.26
CA ASP A 23 -14.12 8.10 -2.65
C ASP A 23 -12.61 7.80 -2.71
N LEU A 24 -11.80 8.44 -1.87
CA LEU A 24 -10.37 8.17 -1.80
C LEU A 24 -10.09 6.73 -1.34
N ALA A 25 -10.80 6.27 -0.30
CA ALA A 25 -10.68 4.90 0.18
C ALA A 25 -11.07 3.89 -0.92
N GLN A 26 -12.13 4.17 -1.68
CA GLN A 26 -12.56 3.32 -2.78
C GLN A 26 -11.56 3.34 -3.93
N TRP A 27 -11.11 4.52 -4.34
CA TRP A 27 -10.08 4.70 -5.37
C TRP A 27 -8.80 3.94 -5.03
N MET A 28 -8.34 4.02 -3.77
CA MET A 28 -7.18 3.26 -3.29
C MET A 28 -7.36 1.74 -3.46
N LYS A 29 -8.55 1.20 -3.15
CA LYS A 29 -8.84 -0.24 -3.34
C LYS A 29 -8.82 -0.63 -4.81
N ASP A 30 -9.47 0.18 -5.65
CA ASP A 30 -9.59 -0.08 -7.09
C ASP A 30 -8.21 -0.09 -7.76
N HIS A 31 -7.30 0.77 -7.29
CA HIS A 31 -5.93 0.92 -7.77
C HIS A 31 -4.89 0.10 -6.99
N CYS A 32 -5.35 -0.80 -6.11
CA CYS A 32 -4.52 -1.74 -5.36
C CYS A 32 -3.45 -1.08 -4.49
N PHE A 33 -3.80 0.02 -3.82
CA PHE A 33 -3.02 0.55 -2.71
C PHE A 33 -3.27 -0.29 -1.45
N ASN A 34 -2.26 -0.44 -0.61
CA ASN A 34 -2.41 -1.09 0.69
C ASN A 34 -2.90 -0.08 1.75
N PHE A 35 -3.48 -0.61 2.82
CA PHE A 35 -3.98 0.16 3.97
C PHE A 35 -3.15 -0.09 5.23
N ASN A 36 -1.92 -0.62 5.09
CA ASN A 36 -1.09 -1.01 6.23
C ASN A 36 -0.61 0.22 7.04
N HIS A 37 -0.36 1.33 6.33
CA HIS A 37 0.13 2.59 6.90
C HIS A 37 -0.77 3.79 6.59
N TYR A 38 -2.01 3.51 6.17
CA TYR A 38 -2.98 4.54 5.79
C TYR A 38 -4.33 4.22 6.41
N SER A 39 -4.78 5.05 7.35
CA SER A 39 -6.11 5.04 7.94
C SER A 39 -7.01 5.98 7.14
N ILE A 40 -7.58 5.46 6.06
CA ILE A 40 -8.41 6.20 5.10
C ILE A 40 -9.73 5.45 4.96
N GLY A 41 -10.84 6.13 5.24
CA GLY A 41 -12.15 5.48 5.32
C GLY A 41 -12.38 4.67 6.62
N GLY A 42 -11.59 4.93 7.66
CA GLY A 42 -11.85 4.45 9.02
C GLY A 42 -11.23 3.09 9.40
N ASN A 43 -10.31 2.54 8.61
CA ASN A 43 -9.55 1.36 9.01
C ASN A 43 -8.56 1.69 10.15
N ALA A 44 -8.37 0.75 11.07
CA ALA A 44 -7.34 0.88 12.10
C ALA A 44 -5.94 0.58 11.52
N ILE A 45 -4.95 1.34 11.96
CA ILE A 45 -3.53 1.11 11.66
C ILE A 45 -2.73 1.14 12.95
N HIS A 46 -1.61 0.41 12.99
CA HIS A 46 -0.67 0.49 14.11
C HIS A 46 0.19 1.77 14.00
N GLU A 47 0.74 2.01 12.81
CA GLU A 47 1.57 3.19 12.49
C GLU A 47 1.31 3.64 11.07
N GLY A 48 1.34 4.95 10.84
CA GLY A 48 1.15 5.55 9.53
C GLY A 48 0.30 6.80 9.55
N TYR A 49 -0.14 7.21 8.37
CA TYR A 49 -0.93 8.41 8.16
C TYR A 49 -2.43 8.13 8.23
N GLY A 50 -3.22 9.14 8.55
CA GLY A 50 -4.68 9.02 8.48
C GLY A 50 -5.41 10.33 8.38
N ILE A 51 -6.72 10.19 8.12
CA ILE A 51 -7.67 11.30 8.12
C ILE A 51 -8.64 11.11 9.28
N GLU A 52 -8.80 12.15 10.10
CA GLU A 52 -9.84 12.20 11.12
C GLU A 52 -10.67 13.48 10.98
N LYS A 53 -11.97 13.39 11.25
CA LYS A 53 -12.85 14.56 11.41
C LYS A 53 -13.08 14.84 12.88
N TRP A 54 -12.63 16.00 13.36
CA TRP A 54 -12.78 16.41 14.75
C TRP A 54 -13.00 17.91 14.87
N GLY A 55 -13.94 18.33 15.73
CA GLY A 55 -14.23 19.75 15.97
C GLY A 55 -14.69 20.52 14.73
N GLY A 56 -15.33 19.84 13.76
CA GLY A 56 -15.75 20.44 12.49
C GLY A 56 -14.61 20.59 11.45
N LEU A 57 -13.38 20.22 11.80
CA LEU A 57 -12.22 20.23 10.92
C LEU A 57 -11.88 18.81 10.46
N TYR A 58 -11.17 18.73 9.36
CA TYR A 58 -10.49 17.52 8.90
C TYR A 58 -9.00 17.62 9.23
N ILE A 59 -8.43 16.54 9.75
CA ILE A 59 -7.06 16.49 10.24
C ILE A 59 -6.29 15.42 9.47
N TRP A 60 -5.21 15.82 8.82
CA TRP A 60 -4.19 14.89 8.36
C TRP A 60 -3.21 14.65 9.50
N TYR A 61 -3.09 13.41 9.95
CA TYR A 61 -2.24 13.04 11.08
C TYR A 61 -1.27 11.93 10.71
N TYR A 62 -0.24 11.78 11.55
CA TYR A 62 0.63 10.61 11.56
C TYR A 62 0.63 10.01 12.97
N SER A 63 0.67 8.68 13.06
CA SER A 63 0.72 7.94 14.31
C SER A 63 1.86 6.93 14.28
N GLU A 64 2.64 6.86 15.36
CA GLU A 64 3.70 5.87 15.56
C GLU A 64 3.83 5.55 17.05
N LYS A 65 3.96 4.27 17.43
CA LYS A 65 4.17 3.84 18.84
C LYS A 65 3.18 4.48 19.85
N GLY A 66 1.92 4.60 19.46
CA GLY A 66 0.85 5.18 20.30
C GLY A 66 0.93 6.70 20.47
N ARG A 67 1.83 7.39 19.77
CA ARG A 67 1.88 8.85 19.68
C ARG A 67 1.30 9.30 18.36
N ARG A 68 0.52 10.37 18.41
CA ARG A 68 -0.12 10.96 17.25
C ARG A 68 0.29 12.42 17.11
N ASP A 69 0.70 12.79 15.90
CA ASP A 69 1.00 14.14 15.50
C ASP A 69 -0.04 14.61 14.46
N ASN A 70 -0.71 15.72 14.76
CA ASN A 70 -1.60 16.38 13.81
C ASN A 70 -0.76 17.27 12.90
N LEU A 71 -0.61 16.87 11.64
CA LEU A 71 0.31 17.50 10.71
C LEU A 71 -0.32 18.70 10.00
N GLN A 72 -1.60 18.60 9.64
CA GLN A 72 -2.31 19.67 8.93
C GLN A 72 -3.83 19.61 9.17
N TYR A 73 -4.47 20.78 9.09
CA TYR A 73 -5.91 20.96 9.29
C TYR A 73 -6.56 21.51 8.02
N PHE A 74 -7.79 21.09 7.76
CA PHE A 74 -8.57 21.49 6.59
C PHE A 74 -10.02 21.78 7.00
N GLN A 75 -10.62 22.75 6.31
CA GLN A 75 -12.01 23.17 6.55
C GLN A 75 -13.02 22.34 5.77
N SER A 76 -12.60 21.74 4.65
CA SER A 76 -13.47 20.95 3.78
C SER A 76 -12.91 19.55 3.56
N GLU A 77 -13.83 18.61 3.29
CA GLU A 77 -13.46 17.24 2.97
C GLU A 77 -12.70 17.14 1.64
N LYS A 78 -13.07 17.98 0.68
CA LYS A 78 -12.43 18.02 -0.63
C LYS A 78 -10.95 18.37 -0.50
N ASP A 79 -10.61 19.39 0.28
CA ASP A 79 -9.23 19.87 0.41
C ASP A 79 -8.31 18.82 1.06
N ILE A 80 -8.78 18.16 2.13
CA ILE A 80 -7.99 17.09 2.75
C ILE A 80 -7.85 15.88 1.83
N THR A 81 -8.89 15.58 1.05
CA THR A 81 -8.89 14.43 0.14
C THR A 81 -7.90 14.65 -1.00
N GLU A 82 -7.89 15.85 -1.61
CA GLU A 82 -6.93 16.22 -2.64
C GLU A 82 -5.49 16.21 -2.10
N TYR A 83 -5.28 16.75 -0.90
CA TYR A 83 -3.98 16.72 -0.23
C TYR A 83 -3.50 15.30 0.04
N ALA A 84 -4.35 14.45 0.64
CA ALA A 84 -4.03 13.07 0.95
C ALA A 84 -3.77 12.25 -0.31
N PHE A 85 -4.59 12.44 -1.35
CA PHE A 85 -4.39 11.81 -2.66
C PHE A 85 -3.00 12.11 -3.23
N GLY A 86 -2.56 13.37 -3.19
CA GLY A 86 -1.21 13.75 -3.64
C GLY A 86 -0.10 13.11 -2.81
N LYS A 87 -0.27 12.97 -1.49
CA LYS A 87 0.71 12.30 -0.61
C LYS A 87 0.78 10.80 -0.87
N ILE A 88 -0.37 10.14 -0.95
CA ILE A 88 -0.48 8.69 -1.12
C ILE A 88 0.05 8.26 -2.49
N THR A 89 -0.30 8.98 -3.56
CA THR A 89 0.14 8.63 -4.91
C THR A 89 1.64 8.85 -5.14
N ALA A 90 2.27 9.75 -4.38
CA ALA A 90 3.71 9.96 -4.41
C ALA A 90 4.51 8.92 -3.59
N ASP A 91 3.84 8.15 -2.71
CA ASP A 91 4.46 7.13 -1.89
C ASP A 91 4.49 5.78 -2.61
N ILE A 92 5.69 5.39 -3.06
CA ILE A 92 5.91 4.09 -3.74
C ILE A 92 5.53 2.89 -2.85
N TRP A 93 5.63 3.03 -1.53
CA TRP A 93 5.34 1.96 -0.57
C TRP A 93 3.85 1.83 -0.29
N ALA A 94 3.04 2.85 -0.60
CA ALA A 94 1.59 2.79 -0.52
C ALA A 94 1.01 1.75 -1.50
N ARG A 95 1.78 1.36 -2.52
CA ARG A 95 1.41 0.31 -3.49
C ARG A 95 2.13 -1.02 -3.25
N ALA A 96 2.99 -1.11 -2.24
CA ALA A 96 3.75 -2.33 -1.96
C ALA A 96 2.88 -3.35 -1.20
N HIS A 97 2.89 -4.60 -1.64
CA HIS A 97 2.20 -5.71 -0.98
C HIS A 97 3.22 -6.76 -0.60
N CYS A 98 3.40 -6.99 0.71
CA CYS A 98 4.26 -8.06 1.20
C CYS A 98 3.55 -9.41 1.02
N ILE A 99 4.12 -10.25 0.15
CA ILE A 99 3.61 -11.58 -0.18
C ILE A 99 4.56 -12.71 0.24
N GLY A 100 5.77 -12.38 0.69
CA GLY A 100 6.73 -13.32 1.22
C GLY A 100 7.40 -12.79 2.47
N LEU A 101 7.49 -13.64 3.50
CA LEU A 101 8.16 -13.34 4.76
C LEU A 101 8.77 -14.65 5.26
N THR A 102 10.09 -14.80 5.19
CA THR A 102 10.76 -16.06 5.55
C THR A 102 12.21 -15.86 5.98
N LYS A 103 12.74 -16.74 6.82
CA LYS A 103 14.18 -16.84 7.12
C LYS A 103 14.92 -17.80 6.17
N ASN A 104 14.20 -18.45 5.26
CA ASN A 104 14.75 -19.42 4.32
C ASN A 104 15.04 -18.76 2.96
N ALA A 105 16.32 -18.51 2.68
CA ALA A 105 16.77 -17.95 1.42
C ALA A 105 16.38 -18.79 0.18
N VAL A 106 16.26 -20.12 0.32
CA VAL A 106 15.82 -20.99 -0.76
C VAL A 106 14.36 -20.70 -1.12
N LYS A 107 13.47 -20.63 -0.12
CA LYS A 107 12.05 -20.26 -0.35
C LYS A 107 11.91 -18.86 -0.94
N ALA A 108 12.70 -17.90 -0.46
CA ALA A 108 12.70 -16.56 -1.02
C ALA A 108 13.15 -16.56 -2.50
N GLY A 109 14.15 -17.37 -2.86
CA GLY A 109 14.60 -17.57 -4.23
C GLY A 109 13.56 -18.27 -5.12
N GLU A 110 12.86 -19.27 -4.59
CA GLU A 110 11.74 -19.93 -5.29
C GLU A 110 10.62 -18.94 -5.61
N LEU A 111 10.19 -18.14 -4.63
CA LEU A 111 9.18 -17.10 -4.85
C LEU A 111 9.63 -16.09 -5.90
N ALA A 112 10.88 -15.62 -5.82
CA ALA A 112 11.46 -14.73 -6.81
C ALA A 112 11.44 -15.31 -8.24
N GLY A 113 11.79 -16.59 -8.40
CA GLY A 113 11.74 -17.28 -9.68
C GLY A 113 10.31 -17.41 -10.23
N ILE A 114 9.34 -17.70 -9.36
CA ILE A 114 7.91 -17.73 -9.74
C ILE A 114 7.47 -16.35 -10.24
N LEU A 115 7.74 -15.28 -9.48
CA LEU A 115 7.36 -13.91 -9.85
C LEU A 115 8.00 -13.48 -11.18
N GLN A 116 9.27 -13.82 -11.39
CA GLN A 116 9.96 -13.56 -12.65
C GLN A 116 9.31 -14.30 -13.82
N SER A 117 8.92 -15.57 -13.64
CA SER A 117 8.23 -16.35 -14.69
C SER A 117 6.84 -15.80 -15.02
N MET A 118 6.19 -15.14 -14.07
CA MET A 118 4.91 -14.46 -14.23
C MET A 118 5.03 -13.07 -14.86
N GLY A 119 6.25 -12.55 -15.03
CA GLY A 119 6.50 -11.18 -15.46
C GLY A 119 6.06 -10.13 -14.44
N VAL A 120 6.06 -10.47 -13.14
CA VAL A 120 5.69 -9.57 -12.05
C VAL A 120 6.94 -8.91 -11.49
N GLU A 121 6.92 -7.57 -11.41
CA GLU A 121 7.98 -6.81 -10.75
C GLU A 121 7.92 -7.01 -9.23
N TYR A 122 9.07 -7.25 -8.61
CA TYR A 122 9.19 -7.48 -7.18
C TYR A 122 10.45 -6.85 -6.60
N LYS A 123 10.42 -6.61 -5.28
CA LYS A 123 11.56 -6.19 -4.49
C LYS A 123 11.73 -7.14 -3.31
N GLN A 124 12.96 -7.60 -3.08
CA GLN A 124 13.33 -8.31 -1.87
C GLN A 124 14.16 -7.40 -0.96
N ASP A 125 13.88 -7.49 0.33
CA ASP A 125 14.61 -6.78 1.38
C ASP A 125 14.92 -7.72 2.55
N THR A 126 15.91 -7.37 3.35
CA THR A 126 16.34 -8.18 4.50
C THR A 126 16.37 -7.36 5.77
N ILE A 127 15.64 -7.80 6.79
CA ILE A 127 15.65 -7.20 8.12
C ILE A 127 16.50 -8.06 9.05
N PRO A 128 17.55 -7.50 9.67
CA PRO A 128 18.26 -8.16 10.75
C PRO A 128 17.31 -8.42 11.92
N GLU A 129 17.28 -9.66 12.43
CA GLU A 129 16.48 -10.00 13.60
C GLU A 129 17.38 -10.14 14.83
N ALA A 130 17.08 -9.41 15.90
CA ALA A 130 17.85 -9.47 17.13
C ALA A 130 17.80 -10.89 17.72
N GLY A 131 18.98 -11.51 17.91
CA GLY A 131 19.09 -12.86 18.46
C GLY A 131 18.96 -13.99 17.44
N SER A 132 18.89 -13.71 16.14
CA SER A 132 19.01 -14.72 15.08
C SER A 132 20.18 -14.45 14.16
N GLU A 133 20.89 -15.52 13.76
CA GLU A 133 21.93 -15.43 12.74
C GLU A 133 21.37 -15.29 11.32
N LYS A 134 20.08 -15.58 11.13
CA LYS A 134 19.43 -15.53 9.81
C LYS A 134 18.53 -14.30 9.71
N PRO A 135 18.76 -13.40 8.75
CA PRO A 135 17.88 -12.26 8.55
C PRO A 135 16.50 -12.72 8.08
N LEU A 136 15.50 -11.90 8.36
CA LEU A 136 14.17 -12.07 7.79
C LEU A 136 14.16 -11.49 6.37
N ILE A 137 13.76 -12.29 5.39
CA ILE A 137 13.67 -11.89 3.99
C ILE A 137 12.21 -11.57 3.67
N LEU A 138 11.98 -10.37 3.18
CA LEU A 138 10.67 -9.86 2.76
C LEU A 138 10.62 -9.80 1.24
N THR A 139 9.51 -10.23 0.65
CA THR A 139 9.26 -10.09 -0.79
C THR A 139 8.01 -9.25 -1.00
N TYR A 140 8.20 -8.13 -1.68
CA TYR A 140 7.16 -7.17 -2.05
C TYR A 140 6.91 -7.22 -3.54
N ILE A 141 5.65 -7.04 -3.90
CA ILE A 141 5.20 -6.73 -5.27
C ILE A 141 4.42 -5.43 -5.24
N PHE A 142 4.13 -4.86 -6.41
CA PHE A 142 3.57 -3.51 -6.49
C PHE A 142 2.24 -3.45 -7.24
N GLY A 143 1.32 -2.64 -6.71
CA GLY A 143 0.04 -2.36 -7.33
C GLY A 143 -0.80 -3.62 -7.56
N CYS A 144 -1.48 -3.67 -8.71
CA CYS A 144 -2.49 -4.69 -8.97
C CYS A 144 -1.97 -6.08 -9.34
N ASP A 145 -0.65 -6.26 -9.45
CA ASP A 145 -0.08 -7.60 -9.56
C ASP A 145 -0.38 -8.47 -8.33
N VAL A 146 -0.76 -7.86 -7.19
CA VAL A 146 -1.22 -8.60 -6.00
C VAL A 146 -2.39 -9.53 -6.27
N ARG A 147 -3.27 -9.16 -7.20
CA ARG A 147 -4.42 -9.99 -7.60
C ARG A 147 -3.99 -11.27 -8.33
N LYS A 148 -2.82 -11.25 -8.98
CA LYS A 148 -2.25 -12.43 -9.68
C LYS A 148 -1.55 -13.39 -8.72
N THR A 149 -1.18 -12.91 -7.53
CA THR A 149 -0.34 -13.63 -6.57
C THR A 149 -1.07 -14.00 -5.27
N GLU A 150 -2.41 -13.94 -5.26
CA GLU A 150 -3.22 -14.14 -4.05
C GLU A 150 -2.89 -15.44 -3.32
N THR A 151 -2.63 -16.52 -4.07
CA THR A 151 -2.29 -17.84 -3.52
C THR A 151 -0.86 -17.92 -2.98
N LEU A 152 0.08 -17.13 -3.53
CA LEU A 152 1.50 -17.19 -3.15
C LEU A 152 1.71 -16.74 -1.72
N LYS A 153 0.94 -15.74 -1.26
CA LYS A 153 1.05 -15.24 0.12
C LYS A 153 0.80 -16.34 1.16
N ALA A 154 -0.19 -17.21 0.93
CA ALA A 154 -0.49 -18.30 1.87
C ALA A 154 0.65 -19.35 1.97
N ILE A 155 1.50 -19.44 0.94
CA ILE A 155 2.57 -20.43 0.86
C ILE A 155 3.90 -19.87 1.39
N TYR A 156 4.19 -18.60 1.06
CA TYR A 156 5.50 -17.98 1.29
C TYR A 156 5.53 -16.97 2.44
N PHE A 157 4.39 -16.70 3.08
CA PHE A 157 4.31 -15.87 4.26
C PHE A 157 4.32 -16.74 5.52
N GLU A 158 5.48 -16.86 6.16
CA GLU A 158 5.62 -17.64 7.39
C GLU A 158 5.08 -16.83 8.58
N ASN A 159 4.29 -17.47 9.45
CA ASN A 159 3.84 -16.88 10.72
C ASN A 159 5.02 -16.83 11.70
N ILE A 160 5.92 -15.88 11.49
CA ILE A 160 7.04 -15.62 12.38
C ILE A 160 6.51 -14.66 13.44
N LEU A 161 5.99 -15.21 14.53
CA LEU A 161 5.71 -14.41 15.72
C LEU A 161 7.03 -13.81 16.21
N PRO A 162 7.11 -12.48 16.44
CA PRO A 162 8.26 -11.92 17.13
C PRO A 162 8.33 -12.58 18.50
N VAL A 163 9.41 -13.33 18.74
CA VAL A 163 9.71 -13.92 20.05
C VAL A 163 9.98 -12.75 20.99
N GLY A 164 8.95 -12.31 21.74
CA GLY A 164 9.09 -11.17 22.65
C GLY A 164 7.82 -10.58 23.24
N HIS A 165 6.61 -10.94 22.81
CA HIS A 165 5.38 -10.49 23.48
C HIS A 165 4.81 -11.64 24.33
N ARG A 166 5.31 -11.78 25.56
CA ARG A 166 4.51 -12.35 26.63
C ARG A 166 3.60 -11.24 27.14
N ILE A 167 2.29 -11.53 27.10
CA ILE A 167 1.20 -10.84 27.80
C ILE A 167 1.56 -10.61 29.27
#